data_AF-A0AAV2QF66-F1
#
_entry.id   AF-A0AAV2QF66-F1
#
_cell.length_a   1.000
_cell.length_b   1.000
_cell.length_c   1.000
_cell.angle_alpha   90.00
_cell.angle_beta   90.00
_cell.angle_gamma   90.00
#
_symmetry.space_group_name_H-M   'P 1'
#
loop_
_entity.id
_entity.type
_entity.pdbx_description
1 polymer ?
#
loop_
_entity_poly.entity_id
_entity_poly.type
_entity_poly.pdbx_seq_one_letter_code
_entity_poly.pdbx_strand_id
1 'polypeptide(L)'
;VDSHGPHFVVPEATVIIEQNQTGVIFEAAAADDDLTLTCAENYASDCPCGVVHYLIHDEATHHESSPFQINGITGEVTLLRGSLLKPDQKYQVQIIATS
;
A
#
# COMPACT_ATOMS: atom_id res chain seq x y z
N VAL A 1 -5.76 -16.51 -15.94
CA VAL A 1 -4.45 -17.10 -15.57
C VAL A 1 -3.67 -15.94 -15.02
N ASP A 2 -3.21 -16.05 -13.78
CA ASP A 2 -2.26 -15.10 -13.20
C ASP A 2 -0.88 -15.47 -13.74
N SER A 3 -0.31 -14.55 -14.50
CA SER A 3 0.99 -14.66 -15.15
C SER A 3 1.96 -13.55 -14.76
N HIS A 4 1.47 -12.50 -14.12
CA HIS A 4 2.26 -11.35 -13.70
C HIS A 4 1.90 -11.00 -12.26
N GLY A 5 2.91 -10.81 -11.42
CA GLY A 5 2.70 -10.21 -10.11
C GLY A 5 2.58 -8.69 -10.23
N PRO A 6 1.98 -8.02 -9.24
CA PRO A 6 1.87 -6.58 -9.23
C PRO A 6 3.24 -5.94 -9.09
N HIS A 7 3.42 -4.79 -9.73
CA HIS A 7 4.64 -4.01 -9.69
C HIS A 7 4.34 -2.56 -9.31
N PHE A 8 5.15 -1.98 -8.42
CA PHE A 8 5.00 -0.59 -8.01
C PHE A 8 5.43 0.36 -9.13
N VAL A 9 4.60 1.36 -9.40
CA VAL A 9 4.92 2.48 -10.32
C VAL A 9 6.07 3.31 -9.75
N VAL A 10 6.10 3.48 -8.42
CA VAL A 10 7.17 4.14 -7.67
C VAL A 10 7.67 3.17 -6.59
N PRO A 11 8.82 2.49 -6.80
CA PRO A 11 9.28 1.43 -5.90
C PRO A 11 9.88 1.94 -4.58
N GLU A 12 10.31 3.21 -4.52
CA GLU A 12 10.85 3.83 -3.33
C GLU A 12 10.45 5.32 -3.30
N ALA A 13 10.01 5.80 -2.14
CA ALA A 13 9.64 7.19 -1.92
C ALA A 13 10.05 7.66 -0.53
N THR A 14 10.40 8.94 -0.42
CA THR A 14 10.60 9.62 0.87
C THR A 14 9.56 10.70 1.01
N VAL A 15 8.83 10.67 2.13
CA VAL A 15 7.77 11.65 2.45
C VAL A 15 8.16 12.41 3.70
N ILE A 16 8.00 13.74 3.65
CA ILE A 16 8.15 14.61 4.81
C ILE A 16 6.77 14.79 5.42
N ILE A 17 6.63 14.43 6.70
CA ILE A 17 5.37 14.56 7.44
C ILE A 17 5.45 15.78 8.33
N GLU A 18 4.55 16.73 8.12
CA GLU A 18 4.49 17.95 8.93
C GLU A 18 3.86 17.68 10.31
N GLN A 19 4.24 18.47 11.32
CA GLN A 19 3.84 18.29 12.73
C GLN A 19 2.32 18.24 12.98
N ASN A 20 1.50 18.71 12.04
CA ASN A 20 0.04 18.73 12.11
C ASN A 20 -0.64 18.12 10.87
N GLN A 21 0.08 17.29 10.11
CA GLN A 21 -0.48 16.64 8.94
C GLN A 21 -1.59 15.66 9.36
N THR A 22 -2.74 15.75 8.71
CA THR A 22 -3.87 14.85 8.91
C THR A 22 -4.32 14.27 7.57
N GLY A 23 -4.94 13.09 7.60
CA GLY A 23 -5.40 12.40 6.39
C GLY A 23 -4.30 11.58 5.70
N VAL A 24 -4.36 11.53 4.38
CA VAL A 24 -3.45 10.75 3.53
C VAL A 24 -2.07 11.39 3.52
N ILE A 25 -1.04 10.59 3.82
CA ILE A 25 0.36 11.02 3.81
C ILE A 25 1.10 10.56 2.55
N PHE A 26 0.66 9.46 1.97
CA PHE A 26 1.24 8.85 0.77
C PHE A 26 0.19 7.98 0.10
N GLU A 27 0.29 7.81 -1.21
CA GLU A 27 -0.55 6.89 -1.98
C GLU A 27 0.37 5.93 -2.74
N ALA A 28 0.29 4.65 -2.37
CA ALA A 28 1.01 3.60 -3.08
C ALA A 28 0.24 3.23 -4.35
N ALA A 29 0.96 3.16 -5.46
CA ALA A 29 0.41 2.75 -6.73
C ALA A 29 1.21 1.57 -7.28
N ALA A 30 0.53 0.45 -7.46
CA ALA A 30 1.02 -0.71 -8.18
C ALA A 30 0.03 -1.10 -9.28
N ALA A 31 0.57 -1.65 -10.35
CA ALA A 31 -0.17 -2.15 -11.49
C ALA A 31 0.08 -3.65 -11.64
N ASP A 32 -0.91 -4.33 -12.18
CA ASP A 32 -0.79 -5.72 -12.60
C ASP A 32 -1.22 -5.81 -14.06
N ASP A 33 -0.36 -6.40 -14.91
CA ASP A 33 -0.63 -6.51 -16.34
C ASP A 33 -1.77 -7.50 -16.64
N ASP A 34 -2.15 -8.33 -15.66
CA ASP A 34 -3.30 -9.21 -15.75
C ASP A 34 -4.64 -8.45 -15.57
N LEU A 35 -4.62 -7.16 -15.17
CA LEU A 35 -5.81 -6.32 -14.91
C LEU A 35 -6.72 -6.08 -16.14
N THR A 36 -6.35 -6.55 -17.32
CA THR A 36 -7.19 -6.46 -18.53
C THR A 36 -7.20 -7.75 -19.35
N LEU A 37 -6.46 -8.76 -18.91
CA LEU A 37 -6.45 -10.09 -19.52
C LEU A 37 -7.68 -10.84 -19.01
N THR A 38 -8.71 -10.87 -19.86
CA THR A 38 -9.97 -11.62 -19.70
C THR A 38 -9.86 -12.77 -18.68
N CYS A 39 -10.39 -12.53 -17.48
CA CYS A 39 -10.84 -13.61 -16.64
C CYS A 39 -11.81 -14.48 -17.47
N ALA A 40 -11.79 -15.80 -17.28
CA ALA A 40 -12.72 -16.71 -17.95
C ALA A 40 -14.16 -16.15 -17.87
N GLU A 41 -14.97 -16.39 -18.92
CA GLU A 41 -16.22 -15.69 -19.35
C GLU A 41 -17.31 -15.35 -18.29
N ASN A 42 -17.11 -15.64 -17.01
CA ASN A 42 -18.07 -15.48 -15.92
C ASN A 42 -17.84 -14.25 -15.00
N TYR A 43 -16.86 -13.39 -15.26
CA TYR A 43 -16.66 -12.15 -14.47
C TYR A 43 -17.17 -10.94 -15.25
N ALA A 44 -18.34 -10.44 -14.85
CA ALA A 44 -19.10 -9.44 -15.59
C ALA A 44 -18.68 -7.97 -15.34
N SER A 45 -17.66 -7.70 -14.51
CA SER A 45 -17.29 -6.29 -14.28
C SER A 45 -15.83 -6.00 -13.98
N ASP A 46 -15.06 -6.87 -13.33
CA ASP A 46 -13.62 -6.65 -13.13
C ASP A 46 -12.95 -8.01 -12.99
N CYS A 47 -11.78 -8.19 -13.59
CA CYS A 47 -11.05 -9.45 -13.52
C CYS A 47 -10.28 -9.50 -12.19
N PRO A 48 -10.66 -10.37 -11.22
CA PRO A 48 -10.03 -10.39 -9.90
C PRO A 48 -8.53 -10.65 -9.90
N CYS A 49 -7.97 -11.30 -10.94
CA CYS A 49 -6.54 -11.64 -10.95
C CYS A 49 -5.59 -10.49 -11.29
N GLY A 50 -6.08 -9.30 -11.61
CA GLY A 50 -5.25 -8.10 -11.68
C GLY A 50 -5.61 -7.04 -10.63
N VAL A 51 -6.55 -7.36 -9.73
CA VAL A 51 -6.94 -6.43 -8.67
C VAL A 51 -5.82 -6.38 -7.65
N VAL A 52 -5.18 -5.22 -7.54
CA VAL A 52 -4.08 -5.02 -6.61
C VAL A 52 -4.60 -4.71 -5.21
N HIS A 53 -4.12 -5.49 -4.25
CA HIS A 53 -4.31 -5.27 -2.83
C HIS A 53 -3.01 -4.82 -2.16
N TYR A 54 -3.13 -3.96 -1.16
CA TYR A 54 -1.98 -3.38 -0.46
C TYR A 54 -1.96 -3.74 1.02
N LEU A 55 -0.75 -3.93 1.56
CA LEU A 55 -0.53 -4.11 2.98
C LEU A 55 0.81 -3.51 3.40
N ILE A 56 0.89 -3.01 4.63
CA ILE A 56 2.16 -2.64 5.25
C ILE A 56 2.79 -3.91 5.81
N HIS A 57 4.00 -4.20 5.39
CA HIS A 57 4.82 -5.27 5.96
C HIS A 57 5.53 -4.72 7.19
N ASP A 58 5.09 -5.16 8.36
CA ASP A 58 5.71 -4.81 9.61
C ASP A 58 6.77 -5.88 9.93
N GLU A 59 8.01 -5.66 9.48
CA GLU A 59 9.15 -6.40 10.02
C GLU A 59 9.41 -5.89 11.42
N ALA A 60 8.56 -6.31 12.36
CA ALA A 60 8.67 -5.98 13.77
C ALA A 60 9.98 -6.54 14.32
N THR A 61 11.06 -5.78 14.15
CA THR A 61 12.28 -5.95 14.93
C THR A 61 12.08 -5.42 16.34
N HIS A 62 11.12 -4.51 16.56
CA HIS A 62 10.77 -3.94 17.87
C HIS A 62 9.26 -4.03 18.11
N HIS A 63 8.86 -4.38 19.33
CA HIS A 63 7.49 -4.69 19.78
C HIS A 63 6.43 -3.57 19.66
N GLU A 64 6.67 -2.52 18.89
CA GLU A 64 5.71 -1.44 18.66
C GLU A 64 5.15 -1.56 17.23
N SER A 65 3.83 -1.73 17.11
CA SER A 65 3.14 -1.69 15.82
C SER A 65 3.45 -0.40 15.07
N SER A 66 3.74 -0.49 13.77
CA SER A 66 3.94 0.67 12.89
C SER A 66 2.86 1.75 13.12
N PRO A 67 3.19 3.04 13.25
CA PRO A 67 2.20 4.10 13.47
C PRO A 67 1.38 4.42 12.21
N PHE A 68 1.62 3.69 11.12
CA PHE A 68 0.99 3.87 9.82
C PHE A 68 0.03 2.72 9.53
N GLN A 69 -1.03 3.03 8.80
CA GLN A 69 -1.95 2.06 8.22
C GLN A 69 -2.12 2.36 6.73
N ILE A 70 -2.47 1.35 5.95
CA ILE A 70 -2.75 1.48 4.52
C ILE A 70 -4.15 1.00 4.21
N ASN A 71 -4.83 1.69 3.30
CA ASN A 71 -6.05 1.19 2.70
C ASN A 71 -5.70 0.08 1.70
N GLY A 72 -6.16 -1.14 1.97
CA GLY A 72 -5.81 -2.32 1.17
C GLY A 72 -6.38 -2.35 -0.24
N ILE A 73 -7.22 -1.38 -0.63
CA ILE A 73 -7.77 -1.24 -1.98
C ILE A 73 -7.19 -0.02 -2.70
N THR A 74 -7.14 1.14 -2.03
CA THR A 74 -6.70 2.39 -2.67
C THR A 74 -5.20 2.64 -2.55
N GLY A 75 -4.49 1.92 -1.69
CA GLY A 75 -3.06 2.16 -1.44
C GLY A 75 -2.78 3.42 -0.62
N GLU A 76 -3.81 4.13 -0.15
CA GLU A 76 -3.67 5.34 0.67
C GLU A 76 -3.09 4.99 2.05
N VAL A 77 -1.93 5.57 2.36
CA VAL A 77 -1.29 5.47 3.67
C VAL A 77 -1.74 6.64 4.54
N THR A 78 -2.12 6.32 5.78
CA THR A 78 -2.54 7.28 6.80
C THR A 78 -1.88 6.97 8.13
N LEU A 79 -1.91 7.93 9.06
CA LEU A 79 -1.53 7.67 10.44
C LEU A 79 -2.63 6.91 11.17
N LEU A 80 -2.24 5.93 11.97
CA LEU A 80 -3.14 5.28 12.92
C LEU A 80 -3.70 6.32 13.89
N ARG A 81 -4.99 6.19 14.21
CA ARG A 81 -5.67 7.13 15.09
C ARG A 81 -5.01 7.12 16.47
N GLY A 82 -4.52 8.28 16.89
CA GLY A 82 -3.87 8.46 18.20
C GLY A 82 -2.36 8.19 18.19
N SER A 83 -1.79 7.78 17.06
CA SER A 83 -0.34 7.71 16.90
C SER A 83 0.27 9.11 16.94
N LEU A 84 1.37 9.24 17.68
CA LEU A 84 2.16 10.46 17.76
C LEU A 84 3.54 10.18 17.16
N LEU A 85 3.86 10.86 16.07
CA LEU A 85 5.19 10.82 15.50
C LEU A 85 6.15 11.66 16.35
N LYS A 86 7.39 11.19 16.49
CA LYS A 86 8.45 11.96 17.14
C LYS A 86 9.05 12.94 16.12
N PRO A 87 9.25 14.22 16.46
CA PRO A 87 9.95 15.16 15.58
C PRO A 87 11.34 14.63 15.18
N ASP A 88 11.74 14.89 13.94
CA ASP A 88 13.01 14.48 13.34
C ASP A 88 13.27 12.95 13.30
N GLN A 89 12.28 12.14 13.68
CA GLN A 89 12.36 10.69 13.61
C GLN A 89 12.11 10.22 12.18
N LYS A 90 12.95 9.30 11.71
CA LYS A 90 12.72 8.58 10.46
C LYS A 90 11.98 7.28 10.74
N TYR A 91 11.03 6.98 9.87
CA TYR A 91 10.28 5.74 9.87
C TYR A 91 10.47 5.07 8.53
N GLN A 92 10.73 3.76 8.56
CA GLN A 92 10.80 2.93 7.37
C GLN A 92 9.50 2.12 7.28
N VAL A 93 8.81 2.23 6.15
CA VAL A 93 7.56 1.51 5.90
C VAL A 93 7.75 0.73 4.62
N GLN A 94 7.60 -0.59 4.70
CA GLN A 94 7.59 -1.45 3.52
C GLN A 94 6.14 -1.74 3.14
N ILE A 95 5.79 -1.52 1.88
CA ILE A 95 4.45 -1.80 1.34
C ILE A 95 4.59 -2.99 0.40
N ILE A 96 3.67 -3.94 0.54
CA ILE A 96 3.56 -5.10 -0.35
C ILE A 96 2.27 -4.93 -1.16
N ALA A 97 2.36 -5.25 -2.45
CA ALA A 97 1.23 -5.36 -3.35
C ALA A 97 1.01 -6.84 -3.70
N THR A 98 -0.24 -7.29 -3.75
CA THR A 98 -0.65 -8.67 -4.11
C THR A 98 -1.88 -8.66 -5.01
N SER A 99 -2.00 -9.60 -5.94
CA SER A 99 -3.18 -9.86 -6.77
C SER A 99 -3.74 -11.27 -6.58
#